data_AF-A0ABD3WMY7-F1
#
_entry.id   AF-A0ABD3WMY7-F1
#
_cell.length_a   1.000
_cell.length_b   1.000
_cell.length_c   1.000
_cell.angle_alpha   90.00
_cell.angle_beta   90.00
_cell.angle_gamma   90.00
#
_symmetry.space_group_name_H-M   'P 1'
#
loop_
_entity.id
_entity.type
_entity.pdbx_description
1 polymer ?
#
loop_
_entity_poly.entity_id
_entity_poly.type
_entity_poly.pdbx_seq_one_letter_code
_entity_poly.pdbx_strand_id
1 'polypeptide(L)'
;MKRLILYGTSLCPKDEEVSPIGTSLCPEDEEVSPIGTSLCPEHEEVSPIGTFLCPRDEEVSPIGTFLCPRDEEVSPIGTYLCPRDEEVSPIGTFLCPRDEEVSPIGTFLCPRDEEVSPIGTFLCTEHEEVSPIGTYLCTEHEEVSPIGHIPMPKR
;
A
#
# COMPACT_ATOMS: atom_id res chain seq x y z
N MET A 1 8.99 19.31 -17.75
CA MET A 1 9.00 19.37 -19.22
C MET A 1 7.57 19.67 -19.71
N LYS A 2 7.05 19.11 -20.81
CA LYS A 2 5.60 19.15 -21.13
C LYS A 2 4.99 17.80 -20.76
N ARG A 3 4.25 17.75 -19.66
CA ARG A 3 3.44 16.59 -19.29
C ARG A 3 2.47 16.21 -20.42
N LEU A 4 2.57 14.97 -20.91
CA LEU A 4 1.73 14.46 -21.99
C LEU A 4 0.48 13.77 -21.43
N ILE A 5 -0.71 14.22 -21.86
CA ILE A 5 -1.98 13.57 -21.49
C ILE A 5 -2.46 12.71 -22.65
N LEU A 6 -2.64 11.42 -22.39
CA LEU A 6 -3.09 10.42 -23.36
C LEU A 6 -4.45 9.85 -22.95
N TYR A 7 -5.30 9.57 -23.93
CA TYR A 7 -6.62 8.98 -23.70
C TYR A 7 -6.78 7.71 -24.52
N GLY A 8 -7.26 6.63 -23.91
CA GLY A 8 -7.44 5.37 -24.61
C GLY A 8 -8.01 4.28 -23.73
N THR A 9 -8.41 3.17 -24.31
CA THR A 9 -8.85 2.00 -23.56
C THR A 9 -7.65 1.23 -22.98
N SER A 10 -6.61 1.08 -23.79
CA SER A 10 -5.35 0.44 -23.44
C SER A 10 -4.20 1.35 -23.88
N LEU A 11 -3.36 1.78 -22.94
CA LEU A 11 -2.21 2.64 -23.24
C LEU A 11 -0.98 2.14 -22.48
N CYS A 12 0.16 2.12 -23.16
CA CYS A 12 1.47 1.87 -22.55
C CYS A 12 2.46 2.87 -23.17
N PRO A 13 2.36 4.15 -22.79
CA PRO A 13 3.27 5.19 -23.27
C PRO A 13 4.70 4.99 -22.76
N LYS A 14 5.64 5.62 -23.47
CA LYS A 14 7.06 5.71 -23.13
C LYS A 14 7.57 7.11 -23.48
N ASP A 15 7.82 7.93 -22.49
CA ASP A 15 8.15 9.35 -22.48
C ASP A 15 8.76 9.70 -21.08
N GLU A 16 9.13 10.96 -20.84
CA GLU A 16 9.67 11.37 -19.53
C GLU A 16 8.56 11.66 -18.50
N GLU A 17 7.47 12.32 -18.92
CA GLU A 17 6.37 12.75 -18.04
C GLU A 17 5.00 12.50 -18.70
N VAL A 18 4.22 11.53 -18.21
CA VAL A 18 2.90 11.22 -18.79
C VAL A 18 1.77 11.10 -17.77
N SER A 19 0.54 11.27 -18.25
CA SER A 19 -0.68 11.02 -17.47
C SER A 19 -1.75 10.41 -18.35
N PRO A 20 -1.62 9.09 -18.65
CA PRO A 20 -2.61 8.39 -19.42
C PRO A 20 -3.92 8.23 -18.62
N ILE A 21 -5.04 8.34 -19.33
CA ILE A 21 -6.39 8.14 -18.80
C ILE A 21 -7.07 7.03 -19.62
N GLY A 22 -7.54 5.98 -18.95
CA GLY A 22 -8.08 4.81 -19.65
C GLY A 22 -8.56 3.67 -18.77
N THR A 23 -8.68 2.48 -19.36
CA THR A 23 -9.13 1.28 -18.63
C THR A 23 -7.94 0.44 -18.17
N SER A 24 -7.00 0.16 -19.08
CA SER A 24 -5.82 -0.67 -18.82
C SER A 24 -4.55 0.10 -19.18
N LEU A 25 -3.79 0.54 -18.18
CA LEU A 25 -2.63 1.42 -18.39
C LEU A 25 -1.35 0.75 -17.87
N CYS A 26 -0.32 0.72 -18.72
CA CYS A 26 1.02 0.25 -18.37
C CYS A 26 2.12 1.23 -18.84
N PRO A 27 2.13 2.46 -18.33
CA PRO A 27 3.13 3.46 -18.68
C PRO A 27 4.53 3.05 -18.20
N GLU A 28 5.53 3.34 -19.02
CA GLU A 28 6.96 3.19 -18.73
C GLU A 28 7.62 4.59 -18.87
N ASP A 29 7.45 5.47 -17.87
CA ASP A 29 7.99 6.84 -17.82
C ASP A 29 8.52 7.22 -16.41
N GLU A 30 9.50 8.13 -16.28
CA GLU A 30 10.17 8.49 -15.00
C GLU A 30 9.19 8.96 -13.91
N GLU A 31 8.25 9.85 -14.26
CA GLU A 31 7.18 10.32 -13.36
C GLU A 31 5.79 10.06 -13.99
N VAL A 32 4.95 9.27 -13.30
CA VAL A 32 3.63 8.87 -13.83
C VAL A 32 2.49 9.09 -12.85
N SER A 33 1.38 9.64 -13.34
CA SER A 33 0.10 9.62 -12.60
C SER A 33 -1.05 9.12 -13.49
N PRO A 34 -1.15 7.79 -13.73
CA PRO A 34 -2.18 7.22 -14.59
C PRO A 34 -3.53 7.18 -13.86
N ILE A 35 -4.63 7.37 -14.60
CA ILE A 35 -6.00 7.29 -14.06
C ILE A 35 -6.79 6.23 -14.83
N GLY A 36 -7.32 5.21 -14.13
CA GLY A 36 -8.08 4.17 -14.80
C GLY A 36 -8.58 3.02 -13.94
N THR A 37 -8.87 1.88 -14.57
CA THR A 37 -9.43 0.71 -13.87
C THR A 37 -8.34 -0.25 -13.42
N SER A 38 -7.41 -0.60 -14.30
CA SER A 38 -6.32 -1.56 -14.08
C SER A 38 -5.00 -0.93 -14.49
N LEU A 39 -4.15 -0.61 -13.52
CA LEU A 39 -2.91 0.15 -13.74
C LEU A 39 -1.71 -0.64 -13.20
N CYS A 40 -0.69 -0.79 -14.05
CA CYS A 40 0.59 -1.41 -13.72
C CYS A 40 1.73 -0.56 -14.31
N PRO A 41 1.98 0.64 -13.78
CA PRO A 41 3.18 1.42 -14.11
C PRO A 41 4.46 0.75 -13.55
N GLU A 42 5.63 1.03 -14.15
CA GLU A 42 6.94 0.48 -13.70
C GLU A 42 8.10 1.50 -13.90
N HIS A 43 8.54 2.32 -12.92
CA HIS A 43 9.59 3.39 -12.93
C HIS A 43 10.00 3.95 -11.55
N GLU A 44 10.55 5.18 -11.43
CA GLU A 44 11.07 5.74 -10.17
C GLU A 44 9.93 6.21 -9.24
N GLU A 45 9.07 7.15 -9.68
CA GLU A 45 8.02 7.74 -8.84
C GLU A 45 6.61 7.65 -9.48
N VAL A 46 5.65 7.00 -8.78
CA VAL A 46 4.31 6.77 -9.35
C VAL A 46 3.16 7.04 -8.37
N SER A 47 2.15 7.78 -8.85
CA SER A 47 0.90 8.07 -8.13
C SER A 47 -0.35 7.69 -8.94
N PRO A 48 -0.67 6.38 -9.07
CA PRO A 48 -1.80 5.91 -9.85
C PRO A 48 -3.14 6.04 -9.11
N ILE A 49 -4.22 6.37 -9.84
CA ILE A 49 -5.58 6.45 -9.28
C ILE A 49 -6.51 5.48 -10.03
N GLY A 50 -7.11 4.53 -9.31
CA GLY A 50 -7.97 3.55 -9.96
C GLY A 50 -8.59 2.46 -9.10
N THR A 51 -8.96 1.34 -9.73
CA THR A 51 -9.63 0.23 -9.04
C THR A 51 -8.65 -0.87 -8.65
N PHE A 52 -7.85 -1.35 -9.59
CA PHE A 52 -6.86 -2.41 -9.43
C PHE A 52 -5.48 -1.85 -9.79
N LEU A 53 -4.63 -1.63 -8.79
CA LEU A 53 -3.32 -1.00 -8.98
C LEU A 53 -2.22 -1.96 -8.52
N CYS A 54 -1.28 -2.24 -9.42
CA CYS A 54 -0.09 -3.06 -9.15
C CYS A 54 1.18 -2.37 -9.71
N PRO A 55 1.55 -1.20 -9.20
CA PRO A 55 2.80 -0.52 -9.54
C PRO A 55 4.05 -1.34 -9.14
N ARG A 56 5.20 -1.00 -9.73
CA ARG A 56 6.53 -1.61 -9.46
C ARG A 56 7.65 -0.59 -9.68
N ASP A 57 7.98 0.14 -8.64
CA ASP A 57 8.71 1.40 -8.69
C ASP A 57 9.63 1.56 -7.45
N GLU A 58 10.33 2.70 -7.30
CA GLU A 58 11.09 3.00 -6.07
C GLU A 58 10.14 3.59 -5.00
N GLU A 59 9.37 4.62 -5.35
CA GLU A 59 8.41 5.29 -4.45
C GLU A 59 6.98 5.33 -5.04
N VAL A 60 5.99 4.84 -4.29
CA VAL A 60 4.60 4.75 -4.79
C VAL A 60 3.54 5.23 -3.79
N SER A 61 2.64 6.08 -4.30
CA SER A 61 1.46 6.56 -3.58
C SER A 61 0.14 6.27 -4.31
N PRO A 62 -0.30 5.00 -4.40
CA PRO A 62 -1.49 4.63 -5.17
C PRO A 62 -2.79 4.90 -4.39
N ILE A 63 -3.84 5.36 -5.10
CA ILE A 63 -5.17 5.59 -4.52
C ILE A 63 -6.22 4.72 -5.24
N GLY A 64 -6.88 3.83 -4.51
CA GLY A 64 -7.87 2.96 -5.15
C GLY A 64 -8.57 1.93 -4.27
N THR A 65 -9.08 0.86 -4.90
CA THR A 65 -9.86 -0.17 -4.20
C THR A 65 -9.01 -1.37 -3.81
N PHE A 66 -8.27 -1.93 -4.77
CA PHE A 66 -7.40 -3.10 -4.61
C PHE A 66 -5.98 -2.70 -5.02
N LEU A 67 -5.08 -2.59 -4.05
CA LEU A 67 -3.72 -2.11 -4.25
C LEU A 67 -2.72 -3.19 -3.84
N CYS A 68 -1.83 -3.57 -4.76
CA CYS A 68 -0.75 -4.53 -4.55
C CYS A 68 0.58 -4.00 -5.13
N PRO A 69 1.10 -2.86 -4.62
CA PRO A 69 2.44 -2.34 -4.96
C PRO A 69 3.58 -3.31 -4.63
N ARG A 70 4.76 -3.09 -5.22
CA ARG A 70 6.00 -3.87 -5.02
C ARG A 70 7.25 -3.02 -5.29
N ASP A 71 7.67 -2.27 -4.30
CA ASP A 71 8.51 -1.07 -4.38
C ASP A 71 9.43 -0.98 -3.14
N GLU A 72 10.23 0.08 -2.99
CA GLU A 72 11.04 0.32 -1.77
C GLU A 72 10.19 1.01 -0.69
N GLU A 73 9.56 2.14 -1.03
CA GLU A 73 8.72 2.93 -0.12
C GLU A 73 7.28 3.11 -0.65
N VAL A 74 6.27 2.74 0.16
CA VAL A 74 4.87 2.77 -0.31
C VAL A 74 3.88 3.36 0.69
N SER A 75 3.06 4.30 0.20
CA SER A 75 1.98 4.95 0.95
C SER A 75 0.61 4.79 0.27
N PRO A 76 0.02 3.57 0.24
CA PRO A 76 -1.22 3.30 -0.48
C PRO A 76 -2.46 3.74 0.32
N ILE A 77 -3.46 4.32 -0.37
CA ILE A 77 -4.76 4.70 0.23
C ILE A 77 -5.89 3.93 -0.46
N GLY A 78 -6.63 3.12 0.28
CA GLY A 78 -7.71 2.35 -0.32
C GLY A 78 -8.50 1.41 0.57
N THR A 79 -9.13 0.40 -0.04
CA THR A 79 -10.00 -0.54 0.69
C THR A 79 -9.27 -1.83 1.05
N TYR A 80 -8.62 -2.47 0.07
CA TYR A 80 -7.88 -3.72 0.21
C TYR A 80 -6.44 -3.50 -0.23
N LEU A 81 -5.52 -3.47 0.74
CA LEU A 81 -4.11 -3.12 0.50
C LEU A 81 -3.24 -4.32 0.88
N CYS A 82 -2.43 -4.79 -0.08
CA CYS A 82 -1.47 -5.89 0.09
C CYS A 82 -0.09 -5.51 -0.51
N PRO A 83 0.57 -4.45 0.01
CA PRO A 83 1.94 -4.06 -0.35
C PRO A 83 2.97 -5.17 -0.07
N ARG A 84 4.16 -5.06 -0.68
CA ARG A 84 5.31 -5.99 -0.53
C ARG A 84 6.63 -5.28 -0.82
N ASP A 85 7.13 -4.55 0.16
CA ASP A 85 8.07 -3.46 0.05
C ASP A 85 9.03 -3.44 1.28
N GLU A 86 9.92 -2.45 1.39
CA GLU A 86 10.78 -2.30 2.59
C GLU A 86 10.05 -1.50 3.68
N GLU A 87 9.55 -0.29 3.35
CA GLU A 87 8.84 0.60 4.26
C GLU A 87 7.42 0.92 3.76
N VAL A 88 6.39 0.67 4.59
CA VAL A 88 4.98 0.85 4.16
C VAL A 88 4.10 1.57 5.18
N SER A 89 3.39 2.59 4.70
CA SER A 89 2.40 3.37 5.47
C SER A 89 0.99 3.32 4.86
N PRO A 90 0.30 2.16 4.87
CA PRO A 90 -0.98 1.99 4.20
C PRO A 90 -2.15 2.57 5.01
N ILE A 91 -3.09 3.26 4.35
CA ILE A 91 -4.33 3.78 4.95
C ILE A 91 -5.55 3.12 4.31
N GLY A 92 -6.33 2.37 5.08
CA GLY A 92 -7.49 1.69 4.50
C GLY A 92 -8.34 0.83 5.42
N THR A 93 -9.12 -0.06 4.82
CA THR A 93 -10.06 -0.91 5.57
C THR A 93 -9.46 -2.27 5.93
N PHE A 94 -8.92 -2.97 4.93
CA PHE A 94 -8.30 -4.28 5.04
C PHE A 94 -6.84 -4.19 4.57
N LEU A 95 -5.92 -4.29 5.52
CA LEU A 95 -4.49 -4.08 5.30
C LEU A 95 -3.73 -5.37 5.60
N CYS A 96 -3.04 -5.91 4.60
CA CYS A 96 -2.23 -7.13 4.72
C CYS A 96 -0.82 -6.92 4.12
N PRO A 97 -0.02 -5.97 4.65
CA PRO A 97 1.38 -5.74 4.26
C PRO A 97 2.29 -6.97 4.49
N ARG A 98 3.45 -6.98 3.83
CA ARG A 98 4.49 -8.02 3.94
C ARG A 98 5.88 -7.43 3.68
N ASP A 99 6.38 -6.70 4.66
CA ASP A 99 7.44 -5.70 4.53
C ASP A 99 8.40 -5.76 5.73
N GLU A 100 9.43 -4.90 5.79
CA GLU A 100 10.33 -4.83 6.95
C GLU A 100 9.72 -3.94 8.04
N GLU A 101 9.33 -2.71 7.70
CA GLU A 101 8.75 -1.72 8.61
C GLU A 101 7.37 -1.25 8.14
N VAL A 102 6.34 -1.36 9.01
CA VAL A 102 4.97 -1.00 8.63
C VAL A 102 4.22 -0.18 9.69
N SER A 103 3.63 0.92 9.23
CA SER A 103 2.76 1.81 10.03
C SER A 103 1.33 1.89 9.47
N PRO A 104 0.53 0.82 9.54
CA PRO A 104 -0.77 0.77 8.90
C PRO A 104 -1.86 1.49 9.73
N ILE A 105 -2.72 2.26 9.06
CA ILE A 105 -3.89 2.92 9.66
C ILE A 105 -5.17 2.35 9.06
N GLY A 106 -5.96 1.63 9.87
CA GLY A 106 -7.16 1.00 9.33
C GLY A 106 -8.05 0.23 10.29
N THR A 107 -8.99 -0.54 9.73
CA THR A 107 -9.96 -1.28 10.53
C THR A 107 -9.48 -2.69 10.85
N PHE A 108 -9.10 -3.44 9.81
CA PHE A 108 -8.62 -4.82 9.89
C PHE A 108 -7.19 -4.88 9.39
N LEU A 109 -6.27 -5.18 10.30
CA LEU A 109 -4.84 -5.14 10.08
C LEU A 109 -4.28 -6.55 10.26
N CYS A 110 -3.65 -7.07 9.21
CA CYS A 110 -3.00 -8.37 9.19
C CYS A 110 -1.55 -8.28 8.66
N PRO A 111 -0.69 -7.44 9.25
CA PRO A 111 0.72 -7.29 8.87
C PRO A 111 1.52 -8.57 9.06
N ARG A 112 2.57 -8.75 8.25
CA ARG A 112 3.53 -9.87 8.35
C ARG A 112 4.96 -9.36 8.20
N ASP A 113 5.34 -8.50 9.13
CA ASP A 113 6.46 -7.57 9.00
C ASP A 113 7.30 -7.57 10.28
N GLU A 114 8.58 -7.19 10.22
CA GLU A 114 9.50 -7.26 11.38
C GLU A 114 9.11 -6.24 12.47
N GLU A 115 8.88 -5.00 12.07
CA GLU A 115 8.46 -3.90 12.95
C GLU A 115 7.09 -3.37 12.54
N VAL A 116 6.13 -3.36 13.49
CA VAL A 116 4.76 -2.91 13.21
C VAL A 116 4.29 -1.86 14.22
N SER A 117 3.90 -0.68 13.71
CA SER A 117 3.29 0.42 14.48
C SER A 117 1.85 0.73 14.01
N PRO A 118 0.89 -0.17 14.24
CA PRO A 118 -0.45 -0.07 13.67
C PRO A 118 -1.39 0.82 14.49
N ILE A 119 -2.26 1.55 13.79
CA ILE A 119 -3.40 2.27 14.37
C ILE A 119 -4.69 1.68 13.81
N GLY A 120 -5.46 0.97 14.65
CA GLY A 120 -6.67 0.34 14.15
C GLY A 120 -7.58 -0.36 15.15
N THR A 121 -8.62 -1.01 14.62
CA THR A 121 -9.62 -1.68 15.47
C THR A 121 -9.22 -3.11 15.76
N PHE A 122 -8.91 -3.88 14.73
CA PHE A 122 -8.54 -5.29 14.80
C PHE A 122 -7.15 -5.48 14.22
N LEU A 123 -6.25 -6.06 15.01
CA LEU A 123 -4.89 -6.39 14.61
C LEU A 123 -4.65 -7.89 14.82
N CYS A 124 -4.18 -8.56 13.78
CA CYS A 124 -3.69 -9.93 13.79
C CYS A 124 -2.27 -9.93 13.23
N THR A 125 -1.25 -10.20 14.04
CA THR A 125 0.15 -10.19 13.59
C THR A 125 0.92 -11.40 14.11
N GLU A 126 1.93 -11.81 13.36
CA GLU A 126 2.76 -13.01 13.59
C GLU A 126 4.21 -12.64 14.00
N HIS A 127 4.53 -11.38 14.36
CA HIS A 127 5.94 -10.91 14.38
C HIS A 127 6.44 -10.22 15.66
N GLU A 128 7.74 -9.91 15.66
CA GLU A 128 8.62 -9.73 16.82
C GLU A 128 8.40 -8.42 17.59
N GLU A 129 8.28 -7.27 16.92
CA GLU A 129 8.10 -5.97 17.58
C GLU A 129 6.80 -5.26 17.16
N VAL A 130 5.86 -5.12 18.10
CA VAL A 130 4.54 -4.52 17.81
C VAL A 130 4.19 -3.43 18.82
N SER A 131 3.94 -2.22 18.32
CA SER A 131 3.51 -1.05 19.11
C SER A 131 2.11 -0.56 18.71
N PRO A 132 1.04 -1.32 19.03
CA PRO A 132 -0.29 -1.03 18.51
C PRO A 132 -1.03 0.05 19.31
N ILE A 133 -1.75 0.90 18.59
CA ILE A 133 -2.84 1.74 19.13
C ILE A 133 -4.15 1.17 18.60
N GLY A 134 -4.94 0.52 19.47
CA GLY A 134 -6.16 -0.10 19.00
C GLY A 134 -7.05 -0.72 20.05
N THR A 135 -8.04 -1.50 19.57
CA THR A 135 -9.05 -2.11 20.43
C THR A 135 -8.83 -3.61 20.61
N TYR A 136 -8.49 -4.35 19.56
CA TYR A 136 -8.33 -5.80 19.59
C TYR A 136 -6.98 -6.21 18.98
N LEU A 137 -6.23 -7.04 19.71
CA LEU A 137 -4.94 -7.57 19.27
C LEU A 137 -4.96 -9.09 19.40
N CYS A 138 -4.63 -9.78 18.31
CA CYS A 138 -4.30 -11.19 18.26
C CYS A 138 -2.83 -11.30 17.80
N THR A 139 -1.95 -11.81 18.67
CA THR A 139 -0.54 -12.02 18.34
C THR A 139 -0.03 -13.31 18.94
N GLU A 140 0.89 -13.95 18.23
CA GLU A 140 1.55 -15.20 18.64
C GLU A 140 2.94 -14.96 19.29
N HIS A 141 3.43 -13.72 19.39
CA HIS A 141 4.84 -13.39 19.72
C HIS A 141 5.05 -12.48 20.95
N GLU A 142 6.32 -12.34 21.37
CA GLU A 142 6.76 -12.04 22.75
C GLU A 142 6.85 -10.55 23.12
N GLU A 143 7.12 -9.61 22.21
CA GLU A 143 7.34 -8.19 22.55
C GLU A 143 6.23 -7.28 21.97
N VAL A 144 5.26 -6.96 22.83
CA VAL A 144 4.13 -6.08 22.49
C VAL A 144 4.09 -4.90 23.46
N SER A 145 4.15 -3.69 22.92
CA SER A 145 4.03 -2.44 23.68
C SER A 145 2.73 -1.69 23.33
N PRO A 146 1.54 -2.21 23.74
CA PRO A 146 0.27 -1.59 23.37
C PRO A 146 0.03 -0.28 24.11
N ILE A 147 -0.54 0.70 23.39
CA ILE A 147 -1.03 1.94 23.98
C ILE A 147 -2.54 1.83 24.14
N GLY A 148 -3.00 1.63 25.37
CA GLY A 148 -4.42 1.55 25.73
C GLY A 148 -4.84 0.20 26.32
N HIS A 149 -6.14 0.04 26.61
CA HIS A 149 -6.67 -1.24 27.08
C HIS A 149 -7.03 -2.14 25.90
N ILE A 150 -6.10 -3.02 25.53
CA ILE A 150 -6.27 -3.95 24.42
C ILE A 150 -6.51 -5.36 25.00
N PRO A 151 -7.72 -5.94 24.87
CA PRO A 151 -7.97 -7.32 25.26
C PRO A 151 -7.14 -8.25 24.36
N MET A 152 -6.19 -8.96 24.96
CA MET A 152 -5.44 -10.03 24.31
C MET A 152 -6.20 -11.35 24.48
N PRO A 153 -6.37 -12.16 23.42
CA PRO A 153 -6.88 -13.52 23.57
C PRO A 153 -5.92 -14.29 24.48
N LYS A 154 -6.46 -14.91 25.54
CA LYS A 154 -5.68 -15.80 26.38
C LYS A 154 -5.35 -17.06 25.57
N ARG A 155 -4.07 -17.42 25.49
CA ARG A 155 -3.64 -18.75 25.02
C ARG A 155 -4.31 -19.86 25.83
#